data_AF-A0A1F6TQN9-F1
#
_entry.id   AF-A0A1F6TQN9-F1
#
_cell.length_a   1.000
_cell.length_b   1.000
_cell.length_c   1.000
_cell.angle_alpha   90.00
_cell.angle_beta   90.00
_cell.angle_gamma   90.00
#
_symmetry.space_group_name_H-M   'P 1'
#
loop_
_entity.id
_entity.type
_entity.pdbx_description
1 polymer ?
#
loop_
_entity_poly.entity_id
_entity_poly.type
_entity_poly.pdbx_seq_one_letter_code
_entity_poly.pdbx_strand_id
1 'polypeptide(L)'
;MAKAKSPTKLSPRTAEHGGPAALVSPVERQRMIAEAAYLRAAARGFAGGDPVQDWLAAEREIARLLPSPQQQKQELAAYEKLRAQVRHLLAETRDTLSADTVRNTLEQAVAQLRQLGEHTADAIDKAAAAVERDLAGAAQRIGPKWEAFSEKTADLFEAWRDRGRQSLTDATTALADWLQRAGGRLKTHTYRTGEVAAAGTLECLACGGRIVLATSAHVPPCPKCKKMEFRRLG
;
A
#
# COMPACT_ATOMS: atom_id res chain seq x y z
N MET A 1 18.31 51.91 12.16
CA MET A 1 17.28 51.19 11.37
C MET A 1 17.83 49.81 11.03
N ALA A 2 17.28 48.77 11.65
CA ALA A 2 17.83 47.41 11.64
C ALA A 2 17.39 46.62 10.40
N LYS A 3 18.34 45.94 9.76
CA LYS A 3 18.16 45.12 8.55
C LYS A 3 17.29 43.89 8.85
N ALA A 4 16.26 43.68 8.03
CA ALA A 4 15.41 42.49 8.06
C ALA A 4 16.18 41.22 7.64
N LYS A 5 16.10 40.16 8.45
CA LYS A 5 16.62 38.83 8.12
C LYS A 5 15.54 38.02 7.39
N SER A 6 15.87 37.56 6.19
CA SER A 6 15.05 36.67 5.36
C SER A 6 14.84 35.30 6.02
N PRO A 7 13.67 34.65 5.86
CA PRO A 7 13.40 33.37 6.48
C PRO A 7 14.10 32.23 5.75
N THR A 8 14.90 31.47 6.50
CA THR A 8 15.60 30.25 6.05
C THR A 8 14.60 29.20 5.57
N LYS A 9 14.71 28.79 4.30
CA LYS A 9 13.96 27.67 3.71
C LYS A 9 14.33 26.37 4.44
N LEU A 10 13.35 25.73 5.09
CA LEU A 10 13.51 24.36 5.59
C LEU A 10 13.59 23.39 4.40
N SER A 11 14.75 22.77 4.22
CA SER A 11 14.96 21.67 3.28
C SER A 11 14.11 20.45 3.66
N PRO A 12 13.57 19.69 2.67
CA PRO A 12 12.89 18.44 2.95
C PRO A 12 13.88 17.41 3.52
N ARG A 13 13.56 16.83 4.68
CA ARG A 13 14.34 15.74 5.27
C ARG A 13 14.22 14.52 4.38
N THR A 14 15.30 14.16 3.69
CA THR A 14 15.50 12.86 3.07
C THR A 14 15.44 11.81 4.18
N ALA A 15 14.52 10.85 4.07
CA ALA A 15 14.48 9.71 4.97
C ALA A 15 15.57 8.71 4.55
N GLU A 16 16.72 8.76 5.23
CA GLU A 16 17.81 7.82 5.01
C GLU A 16 17.53 6.49 5.73
N HIS A 17 17.24 5.46 4.94
CA HIS A 17 17.73 4.07 5.00
C HIS A 17 18.19 3.55 6.38
N GLY A 18 17.24 2.95 7.11
CA GLY A 18 17.49 1.96 8.17
C GLY A 18 16.39 0.90 8.07
N GLY A 19 16.68 -0.37 8.40
CA GLY A 19 15.71 -1.46 8.40
C GLY A 19 14.42 -1.11 9.18
N PRO A 20 13.33 -1.91 9.08
CA PRO A 20 11.97 -1.44 9.41
C PRO A 20 11.90 -0.87 10.83
N ALA A 21 12.01 0.45 10.91
CA ALA A 21 11.87 1.17 12.17
C ALA A 21 10.40 1.12 12.57
N ALA A 22 10.13 1.21 13.87
CA ALA A 22 8.76 1.33 14.32
C ALA A 22 8.09 2.54 13.64
N LEU A 23 6.89 2.34 13.07
CA LEU A 23 6.16 3.39 12.34
C LEU A 23 5.76 4.57 13.24
N VAL A 24 5.68 4.33 14.55
CA VAL A 24 5.45 5.33 15.61
C VAL A 24 6.28 4.96 16.84
N SER A 25 6.47 5.91 17.76
CA SER A 25 7.12 5.63 19.05
C SER A 25 6.25 4.75 19.96
N PRO A 26 6.84 4.05 20.95
CA PRO A 26 6.05 3.26 21.91
C PRO A 26 5.02 4.09 22.68
N VAL A 27 5.39 5.31 23.06
CA VAL A 27 4.50 6.25 23.77
C VAL A 27 3.32 6.65 22.88
N GLU A 28 3.57 6.97 21.61
CA GLU A 28 2.50 7.33 20.67
C GLU A 28 1.58 6.13 20.40
N ARG A 29 2.14 4.91 20.28
CA ARG A 29 1.35 3.70 20.16
C ARG A 29 0.42 3.50 21.36
N GLN A 30 0.93 3.64 22.58
CA GLN A 30 0.13 3.52 23.80
C GLN A 30 -0.97 4.58 23.86
N ARG A 31 -0.66 5.82 23.46
CA ARG A 31 -1.63 6.89 23.34
C ARG A 31 -2.76 6.53 22.36
N MET A 32 -2.42 6.03 21.17
CA MET A 32 -3.42 5.60 20.18
C MET A 32 -4.33 4.48 20.71
N ILE A 33 -3.79 3.51 21.45
CA ILE A 33 -4.56 2.43 22.08
C ILE A 33 -5.53 3.02 23.13
N ALA A 34 -5.02 3.89 24.00
CA ALA A 34 -5.82 4.52 25.05
C ALA A 34 -6.95 5.39 24.46
N GLU A 35 -6.67 6.20 23.44
CA GLU A 35 -7.67 7.02 22.76
C GLU A 35 -8.74 6.14 22.09
N ALA A 36 -8.36 5.07 21.40
CA ALA A 36 -9.31 4.15 20.77
C ALA A 36 -10.18 3.42 21.80
N ALA A 37 -9.62 2.96 22.93
CA ALA A 37 -10.37 2.36 24.02
C ALA A 37 -11.35 3.36 24.66
N TYR A 38 -10.90 4.60 24.90
CA TYR A 38 -11.74 5.68 25.40
C TYR A 38 -12.92 5.97 24.47
N LEU A 39 -12.69 6.09 23.16
CA LEU A 39 -13.75 6.34 22.18
C LEU A 39 -14.78 5.20 22.13
N ARG A 40 -14.36 3.95 22.33
CA ARG A 40 -15.28 2.79 22.44
C ARG A 40 -16.17 2.89 23.67
N ALA A 41 -15.62 3.29 24.81
CA ALA A 41 -16.39 3.55 26.02
C ALA A 41 -17.32 4.77 25.86
N ALA A 42 -16.83 5.85 25.25
CA ALA A 42 -17.61 7.05 24.99
C ALA A 42 -18.78 6.81 24.04
N ALA A 43 -18.61 5.95 23.03
CA ALA A 43 -19.67 5.60 22.07
C ALA A 43 -20.91 4.95 22.72
N ARG A 44 -20.73 4.32 23.89
CA ARG A 44 -21.82 3.80 24.73
C ARG A 44 -22.15 4.69 25.93
N GLY A 45 -21.72 5.96 25.90
CA GLY A 45 -21.97 6.93 26.95
C GLY A 45 -21.32 6.57 28.29
N PHE A 46 -20.23 5.78 28.27
CA PHE A 46 -19.58 5.21 29.46
C PHE A 46 -20.51 4.33 30.34
N ALA A 47 -21.67 3.94 29.82
CA ALA A 47 -22.62 3.09 30.52
C ALA A 47 -22.49 1.64 30.04
N GLY A 48 -22.19 0.73 30.97
CA GLY A 48 -21.98 -0.68 30.67
C GLY A 48 -20.68 -0.98 29.89
N GLY A 49 -20.54 -2.23 29.45
CA GLY A 49 -19.32 -2.76 28.82
C GLY A 49 -18.18 -3.04 29.80
N ASP A 50 -17.10 -3.65 29.31
CA ASP A 50 -15.90 -3.97 30.07
C ASP A 50 -14.72 -3.13 29.54
N PRO A 51 -14.15 -2.21 30.35
CA PRO A 51 -12.98 -1.42 29.97
C PRO A 51 -11.78 -2.27 29.51
N VAL A 52 -11.62 -3.47 30.06
CA VAL A 52 -10.55 -4.40 29.65
C VAL A 52 -10.81 -4.89 28.22
N GLN A 53 -12.06 -5.21 27.87
CA GLN A 53 -12.40 -5.61 26.50
C GLN A 53 -12.21 -4.48 25.50
N ASP A 54 -12.51 -3.23 25.87
CA ASP A 54 -12.23 -2.08 25.00
C ASP A 54 -10.75 -1.91 24.74
N TRP A 55 -9.94 -2.03 25.79
CA TRP A 55 -8.49 -1.95 25.67
C TRP A 55 -7.96 -3.06 24.75
N LEU A 56 -8.34 -4.31 24.99
CA LEU A 56 -7.94 -5.43 24.14
C LEU A 56 -8.41 -5.27 22.68
N ALA A 57 -9.60 -4.71 22.46
CA ALA A 57 -10.09 -4.41 21.11
C ALA A 57 -9.26 -3.30 20.44
N ALA A 58 -8.94 -2.23 21.17
CA ALA A 58 -8.08 -1.15 20.71
C ALA A 58 -6.66 -1.65 20.40
N GLU A 59 -6.08 -2.49 21.24
CA GLU A 59 -4.77 -3.11 21.00
C GLU A 59 -4.75 -3.90 19.68
N ARG A 60 -5.77 -4.72 19.43
CA ARG A 60 -5.89 -5.48 18.18
C ARG A 60 -6.03 -4.57 16.96
N GLU A 61 -6.80 -3.49 17.09
CA GLU A 61 -6.97 -2.50 16.02
C GLU A 61 -5.63 -1.81 15.70
N ILE A 62 -4.96 -1.28 16.72
CA ILE A 62 -3.67 -0.60 16.53
C ILE A 62 -2.58 -1.57 16.07
N ALA A 63 -2.61 -2.84 16.50
CA ALA A 63 -1.68 -3.86 16.01
C ALA A 63 -1.84 -4.18 14.52
N ARG A 64 -3.07 -4.11 13.98
CA ARG A 64 -3.31 -4.26 12.53
C ARG A 64 -2.82 -3.07 11.73
N LEU A 65 -2.97 -1.86 12.28
CA LEU A 65 -2.54 -0.61 11.63
C LEU A 65 -1.03 -0.36 11.75
N LEU A 66 -0.40 -0.84 12.81
CA LEU A 66 1.00 -0.57 13.12
C LEU A 66 1.71 -1.91 13.41
N PRO A 67 2.09 -2.66 12.36
CA PRO A 67 2.82 -3.92 12.52
C PRO A 67 4.17 -3.69 13.21
N SER A 68 4.60 -4.68 13.99
CA SER A 68 5.93 -4.68 14.61
C SER A 68 7.04 -4.69 13.55
N PRO A 69 8.27 -4.27 13.87
CA PRO A 69 9.41 -4.37 12.93
C PRO A 69 9.60 -5.76 12.30
N GLN A 70 9.35 -6.82 13.08
CA GLN A 70 9.45 -8.20 12.58
C GLN A 70 8.31 -8.53 11.61
N GLN A 71 7.07 -8.12 11.92
CA GLN A 71 5.94 -8.27 11.01
C GLN A 71 6.14 -7.47 9.73
N GLN A 72 6.64 -6.23 9.84
CA GLN A 72 6.97 -5.39 8.68
C GLN A 72 7.97 -6.09 7.75
N LYS A 73 9.03 -6.68 8.31
CA LYS A 73 10.01 -7.45 7.52
C LYS A 73 9.37 -8.65 6.81
N GLN A 74 8.52 -9.41 7.50
CA GLN A 74 7.86 -10.58 6.93
C GLN A 74 6.86 -10.21 5.82
N GLU A 75 6.03 -9.19 6.07
CA GLU A 75 5.03 -8.69 5.12
C GLU A 75 5.69 -8.07 3.87
N LEU A 76 6.77 -7.31 4.04
CA LEU A 76 7.52 -6.75 2.92
C LEU A 76 8.17 -7.84 2.07
N ALA A 77 8.79 -8.85 2.70
CA ALA A 77 9.38 -9.97 1.98
C ALA A 77 8.34 -10.78 1.20
N ALA A 78 7.17 -11.06 1.81
CA ALA A 78 6.05 -11.73 1.13
C ALA A 78 5.55 -10.91 -0.05
N TYR A 79 5.42 -9.59 0.12
CA TYR A 79 5.04 -8.66 -0.94
C TYR A 79 6.03 -8.68 -2.10
N GLU A 80 7.32 -8.54 -1.85
CA GLU A 80 8.35 -8.52 -2.89
C GLU A 80 8.41 -9.84 -3.66
N LYS A 81 8.32 -10.97 -2.95
CA LYS A 81 8.27 -12.31 -3.54
C LYS A 81 7.03 -12.48 -4.43
N LEU A 82 5.84 -12.17 -3.89
CA LEU A 82 4.58 -12.28 -4.63
C LEU A 82 4.58 -11.38 -5.86
N ARG A 83 5.05 -10.13 -5.71
CA ARG A 83 5.18 -9.15 -6.78
C ARG A 83 6.10 -9.67 -7.90
N ALA A 84 7.25 -10.23 -7.56
CA ALA A 84 8.17 -10.81 -8.53
C ALA A 84 7.55 -12.02 -9.26
N GLN A 85 6.82 -12.87 -8.55
CA GLN A 85 6.17 -14.05 -9.13
C GLN A 85 5.01 -13.70 -10.06
N VAL A 86 4.17 -12.73 -9.68
CA VAL A 86 3.12 -12.20 -10.55
C VAL A 86 3.72 -11.63 -11.83
N ARG A 87 4.82 -10.88 -11.74
CA ARG A 87 5.53 -10.39 -12.94
C ARG A 87 6.01 -11.52 -13.83
N HIS A 88 6.60 -12.56 -13.24
CA HIS A 88 7.11 -13.72 -13.98
C HIS A 88 5.99 -14.46 -14.71
N LEU A 89 4.92 -14.81 -14.00
CA LEU A 89 3.78 -15.52 -14.58
C LEU A 89 3.09 -14.70 -15.68
N LEU A 90 2.89 -13.40 -15.47
CA LEU A 90 2.36 -12.52 -16.52
C LEU A 90 3.30 -12.43 -17.73
N ALA A 91 4.62 -12.52 -17.54
CA ALA A 91 5.59 -12.54 -18.61
C ALA A 91 5.58 -13.88 -19.38
N GLU A 92 5.23 -14.99 -18.75
CA GLU A 92 5.14 -16.31 -19.41
C GLU A 92 3.80 -16.54 -20.13
N THR A 93 2.71 -15.93 -19.66
CA THR A 93 1.38 -16.07 -20.26
C THR A 93 1.34 -15.52 -21.68
N ARG A 94 0.91 -16.37 -22.63
CA ARG A 94 0.73 -16.04 -24.06
C ARG A 94 -0.64 -15.46 -24.39
N ASP A 95 -1.60 -15.60 -23.48
CA ASP A 95 -2.98 -15.16 -23.66
C ASP A 95 -3.10 -13.63 -23.63
N THR A 96 -4.24 -13.13 -24.11
CA THR A 96 -4.61 -11.73 -23.99
C THR A 96 -4.63 -11.32 -22.52
N LEU A 97 -4.12 -10.12 -22.26
CA LEU A 97 -4.11 -9.53 -20.92
C LEU A 97 -5.55 -9.18 -20.55
N SER A 98 -6.24 -10.11 -19.89
CA SER A 98 -7.60 -9.93 -19.38
C SER A 98 -7.62 -9.65 -17.87
N ALA A 99 -8.72 -9.08 -17.38
CA ALA A 99 -9.00 -8.96 -15.95
C ALA A 99 -8.86 -10.28 -15.20
N ASP A 100 -9.34 -11.36 -15.83
CA ASP A 100 -9.35 -12.70 -15.25
C ASP A 100 -7.97 -13.34 -15.32
N THR A 101 -7.19 -13.06 -16.38
CA THR A 101 -5.79 -13.46 -16.48
C THR A 101 -4.97 -12.90 -15.32
N VAL A 102 -5.11 -11.60 -15.00
CA VAL A 102 -4.38 -10.96 -13.89
C VAL A 102 -4.81 -11.57 -12.54
N ARG A 103 -6.12 -11.75 -12.33
CA ARG A 103 -6.66 -12.34 -11.11
C ARG A 103 -6.18 -13.77 -10.90
N ASN A 104 -6.33 -14.62 -11.91
CA ASN A 104 -5.91 -16.02 -11.87
C ASN A 104 -4.39 -16.12 -11.65
N THR A 105 -3.61 -15.21 -12.26
CA THR A 105 -2.17 -15.15 -12.03
C THR A 105 -1.82 -14.80 -10.59
N LEU A 106 -2.51 -13.83 -9.99
CA LEU A 106 -2.33 -13.47 -8.59
C LEU A 106 -2.72 -14.63 -7.66
N GLU A 107 -3.86 -15.27 -7.91
CA GLU A 107 -4.34 -16.43 -7.15
C GLU A 107 -3.36 -17.61 -7.24
N GLN A 108 -2.84 -17.90 -8.43
CA GLN A 108 -1.81 -18.90 -8.66
C GLN A 108 -0.53 -18.58 -7.89
N ALA A 109 -0.05 -17.35 -7.95
CA ALA A 109 1.15 -16.92 -7.24
C ALA A 109 0.96 -17.04 -5.70
N VAL A 110 -0.20 -16.65 -5.18
CA VAL A 110 -0.56 -16.82 -3.76
C VAL A 110 -0.56 -18.29 -3.36
N ALA A 111 -1.16 -19.17 -4.17
CA ALA A 111 -1.19 -20.60 -3.91
C ALA A 111 0.23 -21.19 -3.86
N GLN A 112 1.10 -20.79 -4.79
CA GLN A 112 2.50 -21.23 -4.84
C GLN A 112 3.28 -20.74 -3.60
N LEU A 113 3.12 -19.48 -3.17
CA LEU A 113 3.75 -18.97 -1.95
C LEU A 113 3.32 -19.75 -0.70
N ARG A 114 2.02 -20.08 -0.60
CA ARG A 114 1.48 -20.86 0.53
C ARG A 114 2.05 -22.29 0.55
N GLN A 115 2.23 -22.91 -0.60
CA GLN A 115 2.81 -24.26 -0.71
C GLN A 115 4.27 -24.30 -0.26
N LEU A 116 5.06 -23.26 -0.53
CA LEU A 116 6.46 -23.19 -0.12
C LEU A 116 6.63 -23.03 1.40
N GLY A 117 5.63 -22.49 2.10
CA GLY A 117 5.65 -22.35 3.56
C GLY A 117 6.68 -21.34 4.12
N GLU A 118 7.32 -20.54 3.27
CA GLU A 118 8.34 -19.55 3.65
C GLU A 118 7.75 -18.31 4.37
N HIS A 119 6.46 -18.04 4.14
CA HIS A 119 5.74 -16.88 4.68
C HIS A 119 4.48 -17.31 5.41
N THR A 120 4.08 -16.52 6.42
CA THR A 120 2.83 -16.77 7.14
C THR A 120 1.62 -16.48 6.24
N ALA A 121 0.50 -17.17 6.48
CA ALA A 121 -0.73 -16.95 5.72
C ALA A 121 -1.18 -15.47 5.77
N ASP A 122 -1.11 -14.83 6.95
CA ASP A 122 -1.43 -13.41 7.13
C ASP A 122 -0.51 -12.49 6.31
N ALA A 123 0.79 -12.77 6.24
CA ALA A 123 1.72 -11.98 5.42
C ALA A 123 1.43 -12.13 3.93
N ILE A 124 1.09 -13.35 3.47
CA ILE A 124 0.72 -13.61 2.07
C ILE A 124 -0.59 -12.91 1.72
N ASP A 125 -1.59 -12.95 2.59
CA ASP A 125 -2.90 -12.31 2.36
C ASP A 125 -2.76 -10.79 2.28
N LYS A 126 -1.97 -10.19 3.16
CA LYS A 126 -1.63 -8.76 3.11
C LYS A 126 -0.84 -8.40 1.86
N ALA A 127 0.12 -9.23 1.47
CA ALA A 127 0.88 -9.07 0.23
C ALA A 127 -0.05 -9.09 -1.00
N ALA A 128 -0.99 -10.04 -1.06
CA ALA A 128 -1.95 -10.15 -2.16
C ALA A 128 -2.82 -8.90 -2.27
N ALA A 129 -3.38 -8.43 -1.15
CA ALA A 129 -4.17 -7.20 -1.11
C ALA A 129 -3.35 -5.96 -1.54
N ALA A 130 -2.07 -5.88 -1.13
CA ALA A 130 -1.17 -4.80 -1.53
C ALA A 130 -0.85 -4.83 -3.03
N VAL A 131 -0.54 -6.01 -3.58
CA VAL A 131 -0.29 -6.19 -5.02
C VAL A 131 -1.53 -5.86 -5.84
N GLU A 132 -2.72 -6.32 -5.44
CA GLU A 132 -3.98 -6.00 -6.10
C GLU A 132 -4.24 -4.49 -6.12
N ARG A 133 -4.03 -3.81 -4.98
CA ARG A 133 -4.17 -2.35 -4.88
C ARG A 133 -3.18 -1.59 -5.75
N ASP A 134 -1.91 -2.00 -5.75
CA ASP A 134 -0.87 -1.35 -6.56
C ASP A 134 -1.15 -1.55 -8.06
N LEU A 135 -1.58 -2.74 -8.48
CA LEU A 135 -2.03 -3.01 -9.85
C LEU A 135 -3.22 -2.11 -10.23
N ALA A 136 -4.18 -1.92 -9.32
CA ALA A 136 -5.38 -1.15 -9.58
C ALA A 136 -5.10 0.35 -9.66
N GLY A 137 -4.26 0.86 -8.74
CA GLY A 137 -3.75 2.21 -8.81
C GLY A 137 -2.89 2.46 -10.06
N ALA A 138 -2.13 1.47 -10.54
CA ALA A 138 -1.40 1.60 -11.79
C ALA A 138 -2.32 1.61 -13.01
N ALA A 139 -3.30 0.71 -13.06
CA ALA A 139 -4.25 0.59 -14.15
C ALA A 139 -5.02 1.91 -14.41
N GLN A 140 -5.46 2.58 -13.35
CA GLN A 140 -6.13 3.89 -13.48
C GLN A 140 -5.21 4.98 -14.04
N ARG A 141 -3.92 4.93 -13.72
CA ARG A 141 -2.93 5.92 -14.19
C ARG A 141 -2.54 5.71 -15.65
N ILE A 142 -2.48 4.45 -16.08
CA ILE A 142 -2.06 4.08 -17.43
C ILE A 142 -3.07 4.60 -18.48
N GLY A 143 -4.36 4.62 -18.14
CA GLY A 143 -5.40 5.19 -19.02
C GLY A 143 -5.40 4.59 -20.44
N PRO A 144 -6.05 5.22 -21.42
CA PRO A 144 -6.06 4.77 -22.81
C PRO A 144 -4.76 5.07 -23.59
N LYS A 145 -3.78 5.78 -23.01
CA LYS A 145 -2.54 6.21 -23.69
C LYS A 145 -1.31 5.47 -23.14
N TRP A 146 -1.38 4.14 -23.24
CA TRP A 146 -0.33 3.19 -22.89
C TRP A 146 0.98 3.38 -23.68
N GLU A 147 0.91 3.87 -24.92
CA GLU A 147 2.05 4.01 -25.84
C GLU A 147 3.05 5.12 -25.47
N ALA A 148 2.65 6.09 -24.64
CA ALA A 148 3.45 7.27 -24.33
C ALA A 148 4.33 7.11 -23.07
N PHE A 149 4.35 5.93 -22.45
CA PHE A 149 4.94 5.72 -21.13
C PHE A 149 6.30 5.01 -21.19
N SER A 150 7.38 5.73 -20.85
CA SER A 150 8.74 5.19 -20.74
C SER A 150 9.45 5.58 -19.42
N GLU A 151 10.31 4.64 -18.99
CA GLU A 151 11.45 4.73 -18.04
C GLU A 151 11.24 4.99 -16.54
N LYS A 152 10.17 5.63 -16.06
CA LYS A 152 10.17 6.17 -14.67
C LYS A 152 9.25 5.53 -13.63
N THR A 153 8.67 4.35 -13.86
CA THR A 153 7.75 3.73 -12.88
C THR A 153 8.20 2.34 -12.51
N ALA A 154 8.82 2.29 -11.32
CA ALA A 154 9.46 1.15 -10.66
C ALA A 154 8.97 -0.23 -11.10
N ASP A 155 9.85 -0.91 -11.82
CA ASP A 155 10.06 -2.34 -12.06
C ASP A 155 8.87 -3.20 -12.53
N LEU A 156 7.64 -3.04 -12.06
CA LEU A 156 6.56 -4.01 -12.34
C LEU A 156 6.20 -4.12 -13.84
N PHE A 157 6.45 -3.07 -14.61
CA PHE A 157 5.83 -2.86 -15.92
C PHE A 157 6.75 -3.05 -17.12
N GLU A 158 8.05 -3.31 -16.94
CA GLU A 158 8.95 -3.57 -18.09
C GLU A 158 8.50 -4.77 -18.92
N ALA A 159 8.14 -5.89 -18.28
CA ALA A 159 7.63 -7.08 -18.96
C ALA A 159 6.28 -6.83 -19.65
N TRP A 160 5.47 -5.94 -19.09
CA TRP A 160 4.17 -5.56 -19.63
C TRP A 160 4.33 -4.68 -20.88
N ARG A 161 5.32 -3.78 -20.89
CA ARG A 161 5.62 -2.81 -21.98
C ARG A 161 5.91 -3.49 -23.31
N ASP A 162 6.70 -4.56 -23.29
CA ASP A 162 7.13 -5.23 -24.52
C ASP A 162 6.02 -6.06 -25.17
N ARG A 163 5.06 -6.55 -24.39
CA ARG A 163 3.92 -7.33 -24.90
C ARG A 163 2.73 -6.47 -25.33
N GLY A 164 2.43 -5.38 -24.62
CA GLY A 164 1.33 -4.48 -24.98
C GLY A 164 1.46 -3.84 -26.38
N ARG A 165 2.66 -3.82 -26.98
CA ARG A 165 2.87 -3.43 -28.39
C ARG A 165 2.28 -4.40 -29.42
N GLN A 166 2.02 -5.66 -29.04
CA GLN A 166 1.56 -6.70 -29.96
C GLN A 166 0.04 -6.90 -29.94
N SER A 167 -0.68 -6.36 -28.95
CA SER A 167 -2.14 -6.44 -28.86
C SER A 167 -2.71 -5.27 -28.03
N LEU A 168 -2.91 -4.12 -28.69
CA LEU A 168 -3.18 -2.82 -28.06
C LEU A 168 -4.65 -2.58 -27.70
N THR A 169 -5.60 -3.17 -28.43
CA THR A 169 -7.04 -2.96 -28.18
C THR A 169 -7.57 -3.77 -27.01
N ASP A 170 -7.15 -5.03 -26.87
CA ASP A 170 -7.75 -5.97 -25.92
C ASP A 170 -7.32 -5.68 -24.47
N ALA A 171 -6.08 -5.21 -24.29
CA ALA A 171 -5.51 -4.91 -22.98
C ALA A 171 -6.18 -3.70 -22.29
N THR A 172 -6.62 -2.69 -23.05
CA THR A 172 -7.25 -1.49 -22.48
C THR A 172 -8.67 -1.76 -21.98
N THR A 173 -9.47 -2.52 -22.75
CA THR A 173 -10.82 -2.95 -22.35
C THR A 173 -10.77 -3.90 -21.17
N ALA A 174 -9.86 -4.88 -21.21
CA ALA A 174 -9.64 -5.80 -20.10
C ALA A 174 -9.26 -5.11 -18.79
N LEU A 175 -8.39 -4.10 -18.86
CA LEU A 175 -7.95 -3.33 -17.71
C LEU A 175 -9.08 -2.46 -17.13
N ALA A 176 -9.89 -1.86 -18.00
CA ALA A 176 -11.07 -1.10 -17.59
C ALA A 176 -12.13 -1.99 -16.94
N ASP A 177 -12.39 -3.16 -17.51
CA ASP A 177 -13.29 -4.19 -16.95
C ASP A 177 -12.80 -4.69 -15.60
N TRP A 178 -11.48 -4.93 -15.48
CA TRP A 178 -10.87 -5.29 -14.21
C TRP A 178 -11.04 -4.18 -13.17
N LEU A 179 -10.77 -2.92 -13.53
CA LEU A 179 -10.98 -1.78 -12.65
C LEU A 179 -12.44 -1.62 -12.20
N GLN A 180 -13.40 -1.93 -13.06
CA GLN A 180 -14.82 -1.92 -12.69
C GLN A 180 -15.18 -3.08 -11.74
N ARG A 181 -14.68 -4.29 -12.01
CA ARG A 181 -14.98 -5.50 -11.22
C ARG A 181 -14.23 -5.54 -9.88
N ALA A 182 -12.94 -5.22 -9.88
CA ALA A 182 -12.11 -5.05 -8.69
C ALA A 182 -12.50 -3.78 -7.92
N GLY A 183 -12.91 -2.72 -8.62
CA GLY A 183 -13.40 -1.46 -8.06
C GLY A 183 -14.65 -1.61 -7.19
N GLY A 184 -15.44 -2.68 -7.35
CA GLY A 184 -16.53 -3.02 -6.43
C GLY A 184 -16.06 -3.30 -4.99
N ARG A 185 -14.85 -3.86 -4.82
CA ARG A 185 -14.20 -4.10 -3.52
C ARG A 185 -13.19 -3.00 -3.14
N LEU A 186 -12.65 -2.28 -4.12
CA LEU A 186 -11.57 -1.29 -3.98
C LEU A 186 -12.04 0.16 -4.21
N LYS A 187 -13.27 0.53 -3.80
CA LYS A 187 -13.93 1.83 -4.07
C LYS A 187 -13.12 3.09 -3.72
N THR A 188 -11.98 2.96 -3.07
CA THR A 188 -10.94 3.99 -3.08
C THR A 188 -9.60 3.27 -3.00
N HIS A 189 -8.68 3.46 -3.95
CA HIS A 189 -7.28 3.00 -3.86
C HIS A 189 -6.51 3.83 -2.82
N THR A 190 -7.08 3.94 -1.64
CA THR A 190 -6.53 4.59 -0.48
C THR A 190 -5.52 3.65 0.14
N TYR A 191 -4.37 4.18 0.46
CA TYR A 191 -3.33 3.53 1.22
C TYR A 191 -3.47 3.96 2.66
N ARG A 192 -3.32 3.02 3.58
CA ARG A 192 -3.32 3.28 5.01
C ARG A 192 -1.93 3.08 5.59
N THR A 193 -1.65 3.82 6.66
CA THR A 193 -0.45 3.57 7.46
C THR A 193 -0.37 2.09 7.85
N GLY A 194 0.83 1.52 7.75
CA GLY A 194 1.09 0.10 8.02
C GLY A 194 0.77 -0.85 6.86
N GLU A 195 0.23 -0.38 5.74
CA GLU A 195 0.12 -1.21 4.55
C GLU A 195 1.40 -1.16 3.74
N VAL A 196 1.78 -2.26 3.09
CA VAL A 196 2.87 -2.27 2.11
C VAL A 196 2.42 -1.57 0.85
N ALA A 197 3.29 -0.75 0.27
CA ALA A 197 3.06 -0.06 -0.99
C ALA A 197 4.32 -0.07 -1.84
N ALA A 198 4.16 -0.19 -3.17
CA ALA A 198 5.26 0.01 -4.11
C ALA A 198 5.88 1.41 -4.00
N ALA A 199 7.13 1.55 -4.47
CA ALA A 199 7.79 2.83 -4.66
C ALA A 199 6.90 3.85 -5.39
N GLY A 200 7.06 5.13 -5.05
CA GLY A 200 6.31 6.24 -5.64
C GLY A 200 5.88 7.29 -4.62
N THR A 201 5.10 8.27 -5.09
CA THR A 201 4.64 9.37 -4.24
C THR A 201 3.22 9.12 -3.75
N LEU A 202 2.99 9.26 -2.44
CA LEU A 202 1.67 9.25 -1.83
C LEU A 202 1.33 10.64 -1.30
N GLU A 203 0.07 11.02 -1.39
CA GLU A 203 -0.48 12.27 -0.88
C GLU A 203 -1.50 11.98 0.22
N CYS A 204 -1.30 12.60 1.39
CA CYS A 204 -2.22 12.49 2.51
C CYS A 204 -3.57 13.12 2.17
N LEU A 205 -4.65 12.37 2.36
CA LEU A 205 -6.02 12.82 2.07
C LEU A 205 -6.48 13.96 2.98
N ALA A 206 -5.89 14.11 4.16
CA ALA A 206 -6.32 15.11 5.13
C ALA A 206 -5.65 16.48 4.94
N CYS A 207 -4.38 16.53 4.53
CA CYS A 207 -3.62 17.79 4.47
C CYS A 207 -2.86 18.03 3.16
N GLY A 208 -2.98 17.13 2.17
CA GLY A 208 -2.22 17.23 0.91
C GLY A 208 -0.71 17.05 1.05
N GLY A 209 -0.23 16.61 2.22
CA GLY A 209 1.18 16.36 2.46
C GLY A 209 1.68 15.17 1.64
N ARG A 210 2.81 15.32 0.96
CA ARG A 210 3.39 14.27 0.11
C ARG A 210 4.48 13.50 0.85
N ILE A 211 4.51 12.19 0.64
CA ILE A 211 5.58 11.28 1.07
C ILE A 211 6.09 10.52 -0.15
N VAL A 212 7.39 10.29 -0.22
CA VAL A 212 8.04 9.55 -1.31
C VAL A 212 8.58 8.24 -0.74
N LEU A 213 8.13 7.13 -1.30
CA LEU A 213 8.68 5.81 -1.06
C LEU A 213 9.69 5.52 -2.16
N ALA A 214 10.99 5.49 -1.82
CA ALA A 214 12.05 5.21 -2.79
C ALA A 214 12.01 3.75 -3.28
N THR A 215 11.65 2.83 -2.38
CA THR A 215 11.45 1.40 -2.62
C THR A 215 10.09 0.97 -2.07
N SER A 216 9.74 -0.31 -2.27
CA SER A 216 8.58 -0.90 -1.59
C SER A 216 8.76 -0.81 -0.07
N ALA A 217 7.75 -0.33 0.64
CA ALA A 217 7.81 -0.17 2.10
C ALA A 217 6.42 -0.07 2.72
N HIS A 218 6.35 -0.23 4.04
CA HIS A 218 5.17 0.12 4.82
C HIS A 218 4.93 1.62 4.80
N VAL A 219 3.68 2.03 4.57
CA VAL A 219 3.29 3.45 4.55
C VAL A 219 3.40 4.02 5.97
N PRO A 220 4.19 5.09 6.21
CA PRO A 220 4.25 5.73 7.52
C PRO A 220 3.04 6.64 7.78
N PRO A 221 2.79 7.08 9.03
CA PRO A 221 1.87 8.17 9.32
C PRO A 221 2.29 9.47 8.62
N CYS A 222 1.34 10.34 8.30
CA CYS A 222 1.67 11.59 7.61
C CYS A 222 2.60 12.44 8.50
N PRO A 223 3.78 12.86 8.03
CA PRO A 223 4.71 13.61 8.86
C PRO A 223 4.18 15.00 9.24
N LYS A 224 3.26 15.57 8.43
CA LYS A 224 2.65 16.89 8.66
C LYS A 224 1.50 16.87 9.66
N CYS A 225 0.55 15.95 9.51
CA CYS A 225 -0.71 15.97 10.28
C CYS A 225 -1.02 14.68 11.05
N LYS A 226 -0.14 13.67 10.98
CA LYS A 226 -0.28 12.34 11.61
C LYS A 226 -1.48 11.50 11.14
N LYS A 227 -2.30 12.01 10.20
CA LYS A 227 -3.37 11.23 9.56
C LYS A 227 -2.78 10.08 8.75
N MET A 228 -3.59 9.04 8.61
CA MET A 228 -3.13 7.71 8.20
C MET A 228 -3.71 7.25 6.86
N GLU A 229 -4.39 8.13 6.13
CA GLU A 229 -4.99 7.80 4.83
C GLU A 229 -4.36 8.63 3.72
N PHE A 230 -4.01 7.95 2.63
CA PHE A 230 -3.26 8.50 1.52
C PHE A 230 -3.83 8.03 0.17
N ARG A 231 -3.60 8.80 -0.88
CA ARG A 231 -3.76 8.37 -2.27
C ARG A 231 -2.41 8.35 -2.97
N ARG A 232 -2.22 7.46 -3.94
CA ARG A 232 -1.03 7.49 -4.79
C ARG A 232 -1.15 8.61 -5.82
N LEU A 233 -0.09 9.40 -5.99
CA LEU A 233 0.00 10.40 -7.05
C LEU A 233 0.51 9.75 -8.35
N GLY A 234 0.01 10.29 -9.47
CA GLY A 234 0.33 9.93 -10.85
C GLY A 234 1.82 9.82 -11.10
#